data_AF-A0A2V6GB42-F1
#
_entry.id   AF-A0A2V6GB42-F1
#
_cell.length_a   1.000
_cell.length_b   1.000
_cell.length_c   1.000
_cell.angle_alpha   90.00
_cell.angle_beta   90.00
_cell.angle_gamma   90.00
#
_symmetry.space_group_name_H-M   'P 1'
#
loop_
_entity.id
_entity.type
_entity.pdbx_description
1 polymer ?
#
loop_
_entity_poly.entity_id
_entity_poly.type
_entity_poly.pdbx_seq_one_letter_code
_entity_poly.pdbx_strand_id
1 'polypeptide(L)'
;MMKFLRKHRHWLMVVIAILAIPFIFYFVQRPDYGAMRSDRFARVYDRNVSMLEAQQTARLFDLAQALGMSDFVQSLTAGAGQNQNQAYAQFILNLLVLRHEADRLGIRPSTSEVADRVRNLPAFNGNGGFDFKKFGDFVQNGLAPRGLGEEHIEQLVRDELCLNQIKQLLAAGVSIPEAEINANYERSYEKLYVSVIRFRPADFEKEIKVGDDDVQKYFETHKTELKSEEKRKVEVVSLALSDDQKKLTGKERIEILQ
;
A
#
# COMPACT_ATOMS: atom_id res chain seq x y z
N MET A 1 -72.41 -1.23 -7.09
CA MET A 1 -71.23 -1.32 -6.20
C MET A 1 -70.52 0.01 -5.94
N MET A 2 -70.28 0.90 -6.92
CA MET A 2 -69.53 2.15 -6.70
C MET A 2 -70.24 3.29 -5.92
N LYS A 3 -71.56 3.24 -5.71
CA LYS A 3 -72.28 4.28 -4.91
C LYS A 3 -72.18 4.07 -3.39
N PHE A 4 -71.91 2.84 -2.92
CA PHE A 4 -71.82 2.53 -1.48
C PHE A 4 -70.48 3.02 -0.88
N LEU A 5 -69.40 2.94 -1.65
CA LEU A 5 -68.06 3.43 -1.30
C LEU A 5 -67.97 4.95 -1.13
N ARG A 6 -68.78 5.73 -1.86
CA ARG A 6 -68.77 7.20 -1.75
C ARG A 6 -69.51 7.74 -0.53
N LYS A 7 -70.55 7.04 -0.06
CA LYS A 7 -71.41 7.49 1.05
C LYS A 7 -70.73 7.33 2.42
N HIS A 8 -69.86 6.32 2.57
CA HIS A 8 -69.10 6.06 3.80
C HIS A 8 -67.62 6.44 3.70
N ARG A 9 -67.21 7.23 2.68
CA ARG A 9 -65.81 7.61 2.47
C ARG A 9 -65.19 8.29 3.69
N HIS A 10 -65.95 9.13 4.40
CA HIS A 10 -65.45 9.80 5.60
C HIS A 10 -65.23 8.82 6.76
N TRP A 11 -66.15 7.86 6.94
CA TRP A 11 -66.02 6.80 7.95
C TRP A 11 -64.88 5.83 7.61
N LEU A 12 -64.76 5.43 6.34
CA LEU A 12 -63.67 4.58 5.86
C LEU A 12 -62.29 5.25 6.04
N MET A 13 -62.21 6.57 5.81
CA MET A 13 -60.98 7.34 5.98
C MET A 13 -60.56 7.42 7.46
N VAL A 14 -61.53 7.58 8.38
CA VAL A 14 -61.26 7.55 9.83
C VAL A 14 -60.80 6.17 10.29
N VAL A 15 -61.43 5.10 9.80
CA VAL A 15 -61.04 3.72 10.13
C VAL A 15 -59.63 3.42 9.60
N ILE A 16 -59.32 3.80 8.36
CA ILE A 16 -57.98 3.64 7.78
C ILE A 16 -56.93 4.46 8.54
N ALA A 17 -57.26 5.70 8.95
CA ALA A 17 -56.35 6.53 9.73
C ALA A 17 -56.05 5.90 11.11
N ILE A 18 -57.06 5.39 11.80
CA ILE A 18 -56.90 4.71 13.09
C ILE A 18 -56.07 3.42 12.95
N LEU A 19 -56.22 2.69 11.85
CA LEU A 19 -55.46 1.46 11.58
C LEU A 19 -54.02 1.77 11.12
N ALA A 20 -53.78 2.90 10.46
CA ALA A 20 -52.47 3.34 10.02
C ALA A 20 -51.60 3.90 11.15
N ILE A 21 -52.18 4.53 12.17
CA ILE A 21 -51.45 5.08 13.32
C ILE A 21 -50.54 4.05 14.02
N PRO A 22 -51.03 2.87 14.47
CA PRO A 22 -50.16 1.86 15.07
C PRO A 22 -49.15 1.28 14.08
N PHE A 23 -49.49 1.25 12.79
CA PHE A 23 -48.56 0.83 11.73
C PHE A 23 -47.40 1.81 11.56
N ILE A 24 -47.66 3.12 11.61
CA ILE A 24 -46.62 4.15 11.58
C ILE A 24 -45.71 4.00 12.81
N PHE A 25 -46.28 3.82 14.01
CA PHE A 25 -45.46 3.65 15.21
C PHE A 25 -44.68 2.32 15.27
N TYR A 26 -45.15 1.27 14.60
CA TYR A 26 -44.47 -0.04 14.55
C TYR A 26 -43.43 -0.15 13.42
N PHE A 27 -43.74 0.38 12.22
CA PHE A 27 -42.85 0.33 11.05
C PHE A 27 -41.89 1.52 10.97
N VAL A 28 -42.26 2.70 11.49
CA VAL A 28 -41.30 3.77 11.75
C VAL A 28 -40.62 3.42 13.07
N GLN A 29 -39.71 2.45 12.99
CA GLN A 29 -38.63 2.32 13.96
C GLN A 29 -38.10 3.72 14.22
N ARG A 30 -38.10 4.12 15.49
CA ARG A 30 -37.68 5.44 15.98
C ARG A 30 -36.54 5.96 15.09
N PRO A 31 -36.63 7.18 14.52
CA PRO A 31 -35.47 7.78 13.89
C PRO A 31 -34.36 7.71 14.93
N ASP A 32 -33.30 6.97 14.63
CA ASP A 32 -32.15 6.87 15.51
C ASP A 32 -31.49 8.26 15.49
N TYR A 33 -31.97 9.15 16.37
CA TYR A 33 -31.38 10.47 16.57
C TYR A 33 -29.95 10.37 17.12
N GLY A 34 -29.47 9.17 17.50
CA GLY A 34 -28.07 8.87 17.80
C GLY A 34 -27.20 8.62 16.56
N ALA A 35 -27.81 8.39 15.39
CA ALA A 35 -27.12 8.29 14.10
C ALA A 35 -26.86 9.65 13.43
N MET A 36 -27.29 10.75 14.07
CA MET A 36 -26.66 12.07 13.87
C MET A 36 -25.32 12.08 14.61
N ARG A 37 -24.49 11.07 14.32
CA ARG A 37 -23.09 10.98 14.75
C ARG A 37 -22.47 12.32 14.41
N SER A 38 -21.81 12.93 15.38
CA SER A 38 -20.96 14.08 15.14
C SER A 38 -20.10 13.76 13.92
N ASP A 39 -20.40 14.42 12.79
CA ASP A 39 -19.62 14.40 11.56
C ASP A 39 -18.30 15.14 11.84
N ARG A 40 -17.48 14.56 12.72
CA ARG A 40 -16.28 15.15 13.28
C ARG A 40 -15.19 14.12 13.14
N PHE A 41 -14.26 14.41 12.24
CA PHE A 41 -13.06 13.65 12.02
C PHE A 41 -12.03 13.96 13.11
N ALA A 42 -11.74 15.24 13.31
CA ALA A 42 -10.81 15.71 14.33
C ALA A 42 -11.09 17.16 14.73
N ARG A 43 -10.48 17.61 15.82
CA ARG A 43 -10.38 19.03 16.17
C ARG A 43 -8.90 19.42 16.10
N VAL A 44 -8.59 20.42 15.29
CA VAL A 44 -7.23 20.94 15.11
C VAL A 44 -7.28 22.43 15.45
N TYR A 45 -6.52 22.84 16.48
CA TYR A 45 -6.67 24.15 17.12
C TYR A 45 -8.13 24.41 17.55
N ASP A 46 -8.71 25.56 17.16
CA ASP A 46 -10.10 25.93 17.43
C ASP A 46 -11.06 25.57 16.28
N ARG A 47 -10.60 24.79 15.31
CA ARG A 47 -11.40 24.35 14.16
C ARG A 47 -11.79 22.88 14.28
N ASN A 48 -13.08 22.61 14.15
CA ASN A 48 -13.59 21.25 13.98
C ASN A 48 -13.53 20.88 12.50
N VAL A 49 -12.94 19.74 12.17
CA VAL A 49 -12.82 19.20 10.81
C VAL A 49 -13.88 18.11 10.65
N SER A 50 -14.73 18.25 9.63
CA SER A 50 -15.78 17.27 9.33
C SER A 50 -15.22 16.04 8.61
N MET A 51 -15.96 14.93 8.59
CA MET A 51 -15.56 13.75 7.83
C MET A 51 -15.53 14.06 6.33
N LEU A 52 -16.43 14.93 5.85
CA LEU A 52 -16.43 15.38 4.45
C LEU A 52 -15.13 16.11 4.08
N GLU A 53 -14.67 17.03 4.93
CA GLU A 53 -13.40 17.74 4.69
C GLU A 53 -12.20 16.79 4.76
N ALA A 54 -12.22 15.85 5.69
CA ALA A 54 -11.19 14.81 5.80
C ALA A 54 -11.13 13.95 4.53
N GLN A 55 -12.29 13.55 3.97
CA GLN A 55 -12.37 12.81 2.71
C GLN A 55 -11.88 13.63 1.50
N GLN A 56 -12.13 14.94 1.48
CA GLN A 56 -11.57 15.83 0.46
C GLN A 56 -10.04 15.86 0.54
N THR A 57 -9.52 15.99 1.76
CA THR A 57 -8.08 16.03 2.02
C THR A 57 -7.40 14.68 1.75
N ALA A 58 -8.07 13.56 2.02
CA ALA A 58 -7.58 12.23 1.67
C ALA A 58 -7.35 12.06 0.16
N ARG A 59 -8.18 12.68 -0.69
CA ARG A 59 -7.95 12.65 -2.15
C ARG A 59 -6.67 13.40 -2.55
N LEU A 60 -6.26 14.40 -1.78
CA LEU A 60 -4.99 15.11 -2.00
C LEU A 60 -3.78 14.23 -1.65
N PHE A 61 -3.91 13.31 -0.69
CA PHE A 61 -2.87 12.31 -0.41
C PHE A 61 -2.63 11.43 -1.63
N ASP A 62 -3.70 10.87 -2.19
CA ASP A 62 -3.60 10.00 -3.37
C ASP A 62 -3.04 10.77 -4.59
N LEU A 63 -3.40 12.04 -4.71
CA LEU A 63 -2.88 12.93 -5.74
C LEU A 63 -1.38 13.20 -5.54
N ALA A 64 -0.93 13.55 -4.34
CA ALA A 64 0.48 13.78 -4.04
C ALA A 64 1.34 12.55 -4.34
N GLN A 65 0.84 11.34 -4.03
CA GLN A 65 1.49 10.09 -4.41
C GLN A 65 1.54 9.91 -5.93
N ALA A 66 0.44 10.16 -6.64
CA ALA A 66 0.38 10.05 -8.09
C ALA A 66 1.29 11.07 -8.81
N LEU A 67 1.52 12.24 -8.21
CA LEU A 67 2.46 13.26 -8.69
C LEU A 67 3.94 12.93 -8.42
N GLY A 68 4.21 11.85 -7.67
CA GLY A 68 5.57 11.45 -7.28
C GLY A 68 6.17 12.32 -6.18
N MET A 69 5.34 12.97 -5.35
CA MET A 69 5.78 13.82 -4.24
C MET A 69 6.08 12.99 -2.98
N SER A 70 6.96 11.98 -3.11
CA SER A 70 7.28 11.02 -2.04
C SER A 70 7.73 11.70 -0.75
N ASP A 71 8.64 12.67 -0.86
CA ASP A 71 9.26 13.31 0.31
C ASP A 71 8.25 14.17 1.06
N PHE A 72 7.36 14.84 0.33
CA PHE A 72 6.25 15.61 0.89
C PHE A 72 5.28 14.70 1.65
N VAL A 73 4.83 13.62 1.00
CA VAL A 73 3.93 12.63 1.61
C VAL A 73 4.57 12.02 2.85
N GLN A 74 5.82 11.55 2.75
CA GLN A 74 6.54 10.92 3.87
C GLN A 74 6.69 11.88 5.06
N SER A 75 6.95 13.16 4.80
CA SER A 75 7.05 14.18 5.83
C SER A 75 5.72 14.41 6.56
N LEU A 76 4.61 14.42 5.83
CA LEU A 76 3.28 14.62 6.39
C LEU A 76 2.68 13.33 6.98
N THR A 77 3.19 12.17 6.62
CA THR A 77 2.83 10.90 7.26
C THR A 77 3.82 10.46 8.34
N ALA A 78 4.75 11.33 8.74
CA ALA A 78 5.75 10.97 9.74
C ALA A 78 5.05 10.50 11.04
N GLY A 79 5.44 9.32 11.52
CA GLY A 79 4.83 8.68 12.70
C GLY A 79 3.53 7.90 12.42
N ALA A 80 2.99 7.92 11.19
CA ALA A 80 2.08 6.87 10.76
C ALA A 80 2.90 5.59 10.60
N GLY A 81 2.55 4.52 11.31
CA GLY A 81 3.21 3.23 11.13
C GLY A 81 2.91 2.63 9.74
N GLN A 82 2.98 1.30 9.64
CA GLN A 82 2.65 0.58 8.39
C GLN A 82 1.14 0.58 8.04
N ASN A 83 0.31 1.28 8.82
CA ASN A 83 -1.15 1.28 8.63
C ASN A 83 -1.58 2.43 7.72
N GLN A 84 -2.17 2.08 6.58
CA GLN A 84 -2.61 3.04 5.57
C GLN A 84 -3.67 4.02 6.10
N ASN A 85 -4.60 3.57 6.96
CA ASN A 85 -5.60 4.47 7.55
C ASN A 85 -4.96 5.49 8.50
N GLN A 86 -3.88 5.11 9.19
CA GLN A 86 -3.11 6.04 10.01
C GLN A 86 -2.32 7.02 9.14
N ALA A 87 -1.80 6.58 7.99
CA ALA A 87 -1.12 7.46 7.04
C ALA A 87 -2.07 8.54 6.51
N TYR A 88 -3.28 8.17 6.08
CA TYR A 88 -4.31 9.15 5.70
C TYR A 88 -4.61 10.11 6.86
N ALA A 89 -4.84 9.59 8.06
CA ALA A 89 -5.16 10.44 9.21
C ALA A 89 -4.03 11.43 9.54
N GLN A 90 -2.78 10.96 9.57
CA GLN A 90 -1.63 11.82 9.83
C GLN A 90 -1.42 12.84 8.72
N PHE A 91 -1.55 12.45 7.46
CA PHE A 91 -1.46 13.37 6.34
C PHE A 91 -2.49 14.50 6.47
N ILE A 92 -3.75 14.16 6.75
CA ILE A 92 -4.83 15.16 6.90
C ILE A 92 -4.51 16.13 8.03
N LEU A 93 -4.14 15.63 9.22
CA LEU A 93 -3.85 16.46 10.37
C LEU A 93 -2.62 17.34 10.15
N ASN A 94 -1.53 16.77 9.63
CA ASN A 94 -0.30 17.50 9.41
C ASN A 94 -0.42 18.51 8.28
N LEU A 95 -1.20 18.24 7.22
CA LEU A 95 -1.48 19.22 6.17
C LEU A 95 -2.26 20.42 6.71
N LEU A 96 -3.25 20.18 7.58
CA LEU A 96 -4.02 21.24 8.22
C LEU A 96 -3.13 22.11 9.13
N VAL A 97 -2.26 21.48 9.92
CA VAL A 97 -1.26 22.18 10.74
C VAL A 97 -0.30 22.97 9.88
N LEU A 98 0.25 22.36 8.82
CA LEU A 98 1.16 23.00 7.89
C LEU A 98 0.56 24.28 7.30
N ARG A 99 -0.67 24.22 6.78
CA ARG A 99 -1.33 25.39 6.19
C ARG A 99 -1.55 26.49 7.22
N HIS A 100 -1.99 26.14 8.42
CA HIS A 100 -2.17 27.09 9.51
C HIS A 100 -0.86 27.78 9.91
N GLU A 101 0.22 27.01 10.03
CA GLU A 101 1.54 27.51 10.40
C GLU A 101 2.19 28.35 9.28
N ALA A 102 2.02 27.95 8.02
CA ALA A 102 2.46 28.73 6.86
C ALA A 102 1.79 30.10 6.81
N ASP A 103 0.47 30.16 7.04
CA ASP A 103 -0.27 31.42 7.12
C ASP A 103 0.19 32.29 8.29
N ARG A 104 0.41 31.69 9.47
CA ARG A 104 0.91 32.40 10.66
C ARG A 104 2.30 33.01 10.45
N LEU A 105 3.17 32.29 9.74
CA LEU A 105 4.54 32.72 9.41
C LEU A 105 4.59 33.64 8.18
N GLY A 106 3.47 33.87 7.50
CA GLY A 106 3.41 34.69 6.28
C GLY A 106 4.13 34.06 5.08
N ILE A 107 4.33 32.75 5.09
CA ILE A 107 5.01 32.02 4.02
C ILE A 107 4.04 31.84 2.86
N ARG A 108 4.31 32.51 1.74
CA ARG A 108 3.48 32.47 0.54
C ARG A 108 4.35 32.30 -0.70
N PRO A 109 4.40 31.09 -1.28
CA PRO A 109 5.10 30.85 -2.53
C PRO A 109 4.52 31.69 -3.67
N SER A 110 5.40 32.31 -4.45
CA SER A 110 5.04 33.06 -5.65
C SER A 110 4.50 32.12 -6.74
N THR A 111 3.71 32.67 -7.67
CA THR A 111 3.18 31.89 -8.79
C THR A 111 4.28 31.35 -9.69
N SER A 112 5.42 32.06 -9.83
CA SER A 112 6.59 31.57 -10.56
C SER A 112 7.21 30.34 -9.91
N GLU A 113 7.42 30.36 -8.59
CA GLU A 113 7.98 29.21 -7.86
C GLU A 113 7.10 27.97 -7.99
N VAL A 114 5.77 28.17 -7.90
CA VAL A 114 4.80 27.08 -8.09
C VAL A 114 4.89 26.52 -9.50
N ALA A 115 4.89 27.38 -10.53
CA ALA A 115 4.97 26.95 -11.92
C ALA A 115 6.28 26.19 -12.21
N ASP A 116 7.40 26.66 -11.67
CA ASP A 116 8.70 26.01 -11.84
C ASP A 116 8.75 24.66 -11.11
N ARG A 117 8.15 24.57 -9.92
CA ARG A 117 8.05 23.31 -9.19
C ARG A 117 7.15 22.29 -9.90
N VAL A 118 6.01 22.73 -10.47
CA VAL A 118 5.12 21.90 -11.28
C VAL A 118 5.86 21.35 -12.51
N ARG A 119 6.63 22.19 -13.21
CA ARG A 119 7.42 21.75 -14.38
C ARG A 119 8.45 20.68 -14.06
N ASN A 120 8.95 20.66 -12.83
CA ASN A 120 9.95 19.72 -12.34
C ASN A 120 9.33 18.51 -11.60
N LEU A 121 8.01 18.34 -11.60
CA LEU A 121 7.38 17.17 -10.98
C LEU A 121 7.76 15.88 -11.73
N PRO A 122 8.16 14.80 -11.02
CA PRO A 122 8.53 13.53 -11.65
C PRO A 122 7.45 12.96 -12.58
N ALA A 123 6.17 13.14 -12.21
CA ALA A 123 5.03 12.68 -13.01
C ALA A 123 4.95 13.35 -14.40
N PHE A 124 5.53 14.55 -14.56
CA PHE A 124 5.45 15.34 -15.79
C PHE A 124 6.79 15.41 -16.54
N ASN A 125 7.80 14.67 -16.09
CA ASN A 125 9.09 14.59 -16.78
C ASN A 125 9.02 13.64 -18.00
N GLY A 126 9.58 14.08 -19.12
CA GLY A 126 9.79 13.32 -20.35
C GLY A 126 11.28 13.19 -20.71
N ASN A 127 11.57 12.78 -21.95
CA ASN A 127 12.93 12.52 -22.44
C ASN A 127 13.86 13.76 -22.54
N GLY A 128 13.42 14.92 -22.07
CA GLY A 128 14.19 16.18 -22.14
C GLY A 128 13.62 17.32 -21.28
N GLY A 129 12.89 17.01 -20.20
CA GLY A 129 12.23 18.00 -19.35
C GLY A 129 10.71 17.85 -19.32
N PHE A 130 10.00 18.94 -19.03
CA PHE A 130 8.54 18.92 -18.86
C PHE A 130 7.79 18.49 -20.13
N ASP A 131 6.89 17.52 -19.99
CA ASP A 131 6.05 16.99 -21.06
C ASP A 131 4.60 17.48 -20.90
N PHE A 132 4.22 18.46 -21.73
CA PHE A 132 2.88 19.05 -21.72
C PHE A 132 1.78 18.02 -22.04
N LYS A 133 2.08 17.01 -22.87
CA LYS A 133 1.09 15.98 -23.21
C LYS A 133 0.80 15.10 -21.99
N LYS A 134 1.84 14.69 -21.26
CA LYS A 134 1.66 13.95 -20.00
C LYS A 134 0.87 14.75 -18.97
N PHE A 135 1.15 16.04 -18.84
CA PHE A 135 0.38 16.92 -17.96
C PHE A 135 -1.11 16.96 -18.36
N GLY A 136 -1.40 17.23 -19.64
CA GLY A 136 -2.78 17.26 -20.15
C GLY A 136 -3.50 15.93 -19.99
N ASP A 137 -2.84 14.82 -20.29
CA ASP A 137 -3.37 13.46 -20.12
C ASP A 137 -3.64 13.14 -18.65
N PHE A 138 -2.78 13.60 -17.73
CA PHE A 138 -2.96 13.43 -16.29
C PHE A 138 -4.14 14.25 -15.76
N VAL A 139 -4.31 15.49 -16.21
CA VAL A 139 -5.45 16.33 -15.82
C VAL A 139 -6.77 15.74 -16.35
N GLN A 140 -6.82 15.36 -17.62
CA GLN A 140 -8.05 14.86 -18.24
C GLN A 140 -8.43 13.45 -17.77
N ASN A 141 -7.48 12.52 -17.72
CA ASN A 141 -7.76 11.12 -17.42
C ASN A 141 -7.49 10.73 -15.97
N GLY A 142 -6.58 11.44 -15.28
CA GLY A 142 -6.21 11.16 -13.89
C GLY A 142 -7.05 11.94 -12.88
N LEU A 143 -7.29 13.23 -13.13
CA LEU A 143 -7.94 14.13 -12.16
C LEU A 143 -9.44 14.26 -12.36
N ALA A 144 -9.90 14.46 -13.59
CA ALA A 144 -11.32 14.71 -13.86
C ALA A 144 -12.26 13.60 -13.32
N PRO A 145 -11.95 12.29 -13.43
CA PRO A 145 -12.80 11.24 -12.86
C PRO A 145 -12.88 11.26 -11.32
N ARG A 146 -11.92 11.91 -10.65
CA ARG A 146 -11.84 12.03 -9.18
C ARG A 146 -12.42 13.35 -8.68
N GLY A 147 -12.98 14.17 -9.57
CA GLY A 147 -13.46 15.52 -9.25
C GLY A 147 -12.33 16.47 -8.84
N LEU A 148 -11.11 16.21 -9.31
CA LEU A 148 -9.93 17.05 -9.09
C LEU A 148 -9.62 17.80 -10.39
N GLY A 149 -8.92 18.91 -10.26
CA GLY A 149 -8.51 19.78 -11.35
C GLY A 149 -7.07 20.27 -11.17
N GLU A 150 -6.61 21.06 -12.13
CA GLU A 150 -5.26 21.63 -12.14
C GLU A 150 -4.97 22.46 -10.87
N GLU A 151 -5.97 23.15 -10.34
CA GLU A 151 -5.87 23.93 -9.10
C GLU A 151 -5.44 23.10 -7.89
N HIS A 152 -5.77 21.80 -7.88
CA HIS A 152 -5.37 20.91 -6.79
C HIS A 152 -3.89 20.50 -6.89
N ILE A 153 -3.34 20.43 -8.11
CA ILE A 153 -1.90 20.24 -8.31
C ILE A 153 -1.16 21.48 -7.79
N GLU A 154 -1.60 22.67 -8.20
CA GLU A 154 -0.98 23.92 -7.75
C GLU A 154 -1.04 24.08 -6.23
N GLN A 155 -2.18 23.75 -5.60
CA GLN A 155 -2.34 23.80 -4.15
C GLN A 155 -1.36 22.85 -3.44
N LEU A 156 -1.24 21.60 -3.90
CA LEU A 156 -0.29 20.65 -3.32
C LEU A 156 1.16 21.12 -3.46
N VAL A 157 1.51 21.68 -4.63
CA VAL A 157 2.84 22.24 -4.84
C VAL A 157 3.08 23.44 -3.93
N ARG A 158 2.09 24.31 -3.72
CA ARG A 158 2.19 25.40 -2.74
C ARG A 158 2.41 24.87 -1.33
N ASP A 159 1.66 23.84 -0.92
CA ASP A 159 1.83 23.22 0.41
C ASP A 159 3.24 22.63 0.58
N GLU A 160 3.77 21.96 -0.44
CA GLU A 160 5.14 21.42 -0.43
C GLU A 160 6.19 22.52 -0.29
N LEU A 161 6.06 23.61 -1.06
CA LEU A 161 6.99 24.74 -0.98
C LEU A 161 6.93 25.41 0.41
N CYS A 162 5.73 25.58 0.97
CA CYS A 162 5.56 26.08 2.34
C CYS A 162 6.25 25.16 3.36
N LEU A 163 6.06 23.85 3.24
CA LEU A 163 6.68 22.88 4.15
C LEU A 163 8.21 22.97 4.09
N ASN A 164 8.77 23.05 2.88
CA ASN A 164 10.21 23.16 2.68
C ASN A 164 10.76 24.46 3.26
N GLN A 165 10.07 25.58 3.08
CA GLN A 165 10.47 26.87 3.67
C GLN A 165 10.45 26.81 5.20
N ILE A 166 9.40 26.22 5.80
CA ILE A 166 9.32 26.03 7.26
C ILE A 166 10.49 25.19 7.77
N LYS A 167 10.78 24.07 7.11
CA LYS A 167 11.93 23.21 7.47
C LYS A 167 13.26 23.96 7.38
N GLN A 168 13.45 24.77 6.35
CA GLN A 168 14.66 25.60 6.20
C GLN A 168 14.79 26.64 7.31
N LEU A 169 13.70 27.32 7.69
CA LEU A 169 13.69 28.27 8.79
C LEU A 169 14.04 27.61 10.13
N LEU A 170 13.49 26.41 10.37
CA LEU A 170 13.82 25.63 11.56
C LEU A 170 15.29 25.20 11.56
N ALA A 171 15.82 24.75 10.42
CA ALA A 171 17.21 24.33 10.29
C ALA A 171 18.20 25.50 10.46
N ALA A 172 17.86 26.70 9.97
CA ALA A 172 18.71 27.89 10.09
C ALA A 172 18.95 28.33 11.54
N GLY A 173 18.05 27.99 12.46
CA GLY A 173 18.21 28.26 13.89
C GLY A 173 19.04 27.22 14.66
N VAL A 174 19.43 26.11 14.01
CA VAL A 174 20.15 25.01 14.66
C VAL A 174 21.63 25.07 14.27
N SER A 175 22.47 25.50 15.21
CA SER A 175 23.92 25.35 15.09
C SER A 175 24.31 23.92 15.47
N ILE A 176 24.76 23.12 14.51
CA ILE A 176 25.33 21.79 14.79
C ILE A 176 26.67 22.00 15.50
N PRO A 177 26.90 21.41 16.70
CA PRO A 177 28.18 21.51 17.36
C PRO A 177 29.29 20.88 16.51
N GLU A 178 30.45 21.53 16.41
CA GLU A 178 31.61 20.98 15.67
C GLU A 178 32.00 19.57 16.14
N ALA A 179 31.78 19.26 17.42
CA ALA A 179 32.02 17.93 17.98
C ALA A 179 31.18 16.83 17.29
N GLU A 180 29.92 17.09 16.93
CA GLU A 180 29.10 16.13 16.18
C GLU A 180 29.58 15.97 14.74
N ILE A 181 30.03 17.07 14.11
CA ILE A 181 30.59 17.04 12.75
C ILE A 181 31.84 16.16 12.72
N ASN A 182 32.77 16.38 13.66
CA ASN A 182 34.00 15.61 13.76
C ASN A 182 33.73 14.13 14.06
N ALA A 183 32.83 13.82 15.00
CA ALA A 183 32.48 12.44 15.33
C ALA A 183 31.83 11.69 14.14
N ASN A 184 30.96 12.34 13.37
CA ASN A 184 30.39 11.74 12.16
C ASN A 184 31.43 11.61 11.05
N TYR A 185 32.32 12.59 10.88
CA TYR A 185 33.41 12.52 9.90
C TYR A 185 34.34 11.35 10.21
N GLU A 186 34.79 11.22 11.45
CA GLU A 186 35.60 10.08 11.89
C GLU A 186 34.87 8.78 11.61
N ARG A 187 33.61 8.62 12.03
CA ARG A 187 32.83 7.39 11.79
C ARG A 187 32.66 7.05 10.31
N SER A 188 32.43 8.04 9.44
CA SER A 188 32.21 7.81 8.01
C SER A 188 33.49 7.50 7.24
N TYR A 189 34.63 8.03 7.70
CA TYR A 189 35.93 7.91 7.01
C TYR A 189 36.96 7.07 7.77
N GLU A 190 36.56 6.44 8.89
CA GLU A 190 37.42 5.55 9.65
C GLU A 190 37.84 4.36 8.78
N LYS A 191 39.16 4.16 8.66
CA LYS A 191 39.70 3.02 7.94
C LYS A 191 39.81 1.83 8.90
N LEU A 192 38.98 0.82 8.69
CA LEU A 192 39.08 -0.42 9.45
C LEU A 192 40.13 -1.35 8.83
N TYR A 193 41.11 -1.78 9.64
CA TYR A 193 42.07 -2.81 9.25
C TYR A 193 41.58 -4.16 9.76
N VAL A 194 41.21 -5.06 8.84
CA VAL A 194 40.78 -6.42 9.17
C VAL A 194 41.86 -7.41 8.75
N SER A 195 42.34 -8.21 9.69
CA SER A 195 43.19 -9.36 9.38
C SER A 195 42.33 -10.61 9.23
N VAL A 196 42.45 -11.30 8.10
CA VAL A 196 41.68 -12.51 7.81
C VAL A 196 42.63 -13.69 7.75
N ILE A 197 42.42 -14.67 8.63
CA ILE A 197 43.11 -15.96 8.57
C ILE A 197 42.20 -16.93 7.82
N ARG A 198 42.66 -17.45 6.68
CA ARG A 198 41.92 -18.45 5.87
C ARG A 198 42.55 -19.81 6.04
N PHE A 199 41.76 -20.79 6.46
CA PHE A 199 42.12 -22.19 6.47
C PHE A 199 41.64 -22.84 5.17
N ARG A 200 42.55 -23.40 4.37
CA ARG A 200 42.17 -24.14 3.15
C ARG A 200 42.26 -25.63 3.44
N PRO A 201 41.23 -26.44 3.11
CA PRO A 201 41.27 -27.88 3.33
C PRO A 201 42.50 -28.58 2.72
N ALA A 202 42.95 -28.14 1.53
CA ALA A 202 44.14 -28.65 0.85
C ALA A 202 45.45 -28.48 1.65
N ASP A 203 45.51 -27.52 2.58
CA ASP A 203 46.69 -27.34 3.45
C ASP A 203 46.78 -28.46 4.51
N PHE A 204 45.67 -29.17 4.79
CA PHE A 204 45.57 -30.24 5.80
C PHE A 204 45.43 -31.65 5.19
N GLU A 205 45.10 -31.77 3.90
CA GLU A 205 44.94 -33.06 3.20
C GLU A 205 46.18 -33.96 3.30
N LYS A 206 47.39 -33.38 3.32
CA LYS A 206 48.66 -34.14 3.40
C LYS A 206 48.88 -34.81 4.75
N GLU A 207 48.24 -34.31 5.80
CA GLU A 207 48.37 -34.82 7.17
C GLU A 207 47.29 -35.87 7.48
N ILE A 208 46.22 -35.91 6.69
CA ILE A 208 45.11 -36.86 6.86
C ILE A 208 45.40 -38.13 6.05
N LYS A 209 45.72 -39.22 6.75
CA LYS A 209 45.79 -40.57 6.16
C LYS A 209 44.57 -41.36 6.65
N VAL A 210 43.64 -41.62 5.76
CA VAL A 210 42.50 -42.51 6.05
C VAL A 210 42.91 -43.93 5.67
N GLY A 211 43.00 -44.84 6.65
CA GLY A 211 43.25 -46.25 6.40
C GLY A 211 41.98 -47.03 6.11
N ASP A 212 42.10 -48.17 5.43
CA ASP A 212 40.97 -49.05 5.12
C ASP A 212 40.24 -49.54 6.39
N ASP A 213 40.98 -49.73 7.49
CA ASP A 213 40.42 -50.08 8.80
C ASP A 213 39.52 -48.98 9.38
N ASP A 214 39.89 -47.70 9.17
CA ASP A 214 39.10 -46.55 9.61
C ASP A 214 37.82 -46.42 8.79
N VAL A 215 37.91 -46.67 7.48
CA VAL A 215 36.75 -46.69 6.58
C VAL A 215 35.79 -47.82 6.98
N GLN A 216 36.31 -49.02 7.24
CA GLN A 216 35.50 -50.15 7.65
C GLN A 216 34.80 -49.88 8.99
N LYS A 217 35.52 -49.33 9.98
CA LYS A 217 34.96 -48.98 11.29
C LYS A 217 33.89 -47.88 11.19
N TYR A 218 34.11 -46.88 10.33
CA TYR A 218 33.14 -45.82 10.07
C TYR A 218 31.87 -46.38 9.41
N PHE A 219 32.03 -47.23 8.39
CA PHE A 219 30.91 -47.88 7.70
C PHE A 219 30.08 -48.74 8.65
N GLU A 220 30.72 -49.57 9.48
CA GLU A 220 30.06 -50.42 10.46
C GLU A 220 29.25 -49.61 11.50
N THR A 221 29.78 -48.47 11.94
CA THR A 221 29.13 -47.60 12.94
C THR A 221 27.97 -46.79 12.36
N HIS A 222 28.00 -46.45 11.07
CA HIS A 222 27.01 -45.59 10.41
C HIS A 222 26.14 -46.33 9.36
N LYS A 223 26.01 -47.65 9.47
CA LYS A 223 25.24 -48.50 8.53
C LYS A 223 23.83 -48.04 8.25
N THR A 224 23.17 -47.37 9.20
CA THR A 224 21.79 -46.90 9.06
C THR A 224 21.68 -45.66 8.18
N GLU A 225 22.70 -44.79 8.21
CA GLU A 225 22.78 -43.53 7.47
C GLU A 225 23.33 -43.73 6.05
N LEU A 226 24.20 -44.74 5.86
CA LEU A 226 24.83 -45.08 4.59
C LEU A 226 24.01 -46.08 3.75
N LYS A 227 22.72 -46.26 4.04
CA LYS A 227 21.83 -47.08 3.21
C LYS A 227 21.53 -46.35 1.91
N SER A 228 21.76 -47.00 0.78
CA SER A 228 21.24 -46.51 -0.48
C SER A 228 19.71 -46.50 -0.46
N GLU A 229 19.10 -45.62 -1.24
CA GLU A 229 17.65 -45.67 -1.50
C GLU A 229 17.22 -47.08 -1.94
N GLU A 230 15.96 -47.40 -1.66
CA GLU A 230 15.39 -48.71 -1.94
C GLU A 230 15.47 -49.02 -3.44
N LYS A 231 16.32 -50.00 -3.82
CA LYS A 231 16.40 -50.50 -5.19
C LYS A 231 15.52 -51.74 -5.33
N ARG A 232 14.54 -51.67 -6.23
CA ARG A 232 13.70 -52.81 -6.63
C ARG A 232 14.14 -53.31 -8.00
N LYS A 233 14.30 -54.62 -8.14
CA LYS A 233 14.42 -55.27 -9.45
C LYS A 233 13.00 -55.64 -9.90
N VAL A 234 12.56 -55.08 -11.02
CA VAL A 234 11.26 -55.37 -11.64
C VAL A 234 11.50 -55.95 -13.02
N GLU A 235 10.85 -57.09 -13.30
CA GLU A 235 10.74 -57.63 -14.64
C GLU A 235 9.43 -57.12 -15.25
N VAL A 236 9.57 -56.40 -16.37
CA VAL A 236 8.44 -55.82 -17.10
C VAL A 236 8.28 -56.57 -18.41
N VAL A 237 7.13 -57.20 -18.61
CA VAL A 237 6.72 -57.72 -19.92
C VAL A 237 5.87 -56.64 -20.59
N SER A 238 6.34 -56.09 -21.70
CA SER A 238 5.59 -55.11 -22.48
C SER A 238 4.78 -55.84 -23.56
N LEU A 239 3.47 -55.93 -23.34
CA LEU A 239 2.51 -56.43 -24.32
C LEU A 239 2.03 -55.23 -25.16
N ALA A 240 2.68 -55.00 -26.31
CA ALA A 240 2.28 -53.96 -27.24
C ALA A 240 1.32 -54.52 -28.32
N LEU A 241 0.19 -53.86 -28.55
CA LEU A 241 -0.74 -54.17 -29.64
C LEU A 241 -0.15 -53.77 -31.00
N SER A 242 -0.33 -54.61 -32.02
CA SER A 242 0.01 -54.26 -33.40
C SER A 242 -0.88 -53.13 -33.94
N ASP A 243 -0.45 -52.44 -35.00
CA ASP A 243 -1.15 -51.23 -35.50
C ASP A 243 -2.59 -51.50 -35.97
N ASP A 244 -2.89 -52.72 -36.40
CA ASP A 244 -4.24 -53.15 -36.74
C ASP A 244 -5.11 -53.39 -35.49
N GLN A 245 -4.50 -53.87 -34.39
CA GLN A 245 -5.17 -54.13 -33.11
C GLN A 245 -5.44 -52.85 -32.31
N LYS A 246 -4.74 -51.74 -32.61
CA LYS A 246 -5.02 -50.41 -32.02
C LYS A 246 -6.37 -49.83 -32.47
N LYS A 247 -6.92 -50.31 -33.59
CA LYS A 247 -8.22 -49.86 -34.14
C LYS A 247 -9.43 -50.56 -33.52
N LEU A 248 -9.21 -51.67 -32.79
CA LEU A 248 -10.25 -52.39 -32.07
C LEU A 248 -10.70 -51.57 -30.84
N THR A 249 -12.00 -51.53 -30.56
CA THR A 249 -12.56 -50.77 -29.42
C THR A 249 -13.45 -51.65 -28.56
N GLY A 250 -13.35 -51.52 -27.25
CA GLY A 250 -14.17 -52.27 -26.29
C GLY A 250 -13.60 -53.66 -25.95
N LYS A 251 -14.48 -54.66 -25.75
CA LYS A 251 -14.10 -55.99 -25.22
C LYS A 251 -13.05 -56.72 -26.05
N GLU A 252 -13.09 -56.59 -27.38
CA GLU A 252 -12.17 -57.28 -28.30
C GLU A 252 -10.72 -56.80 -28.17
N ARG A 253 -10.49 -55.56 -27.71
CA ARG A 253 -9.14 -55.04 -27.44
C ARG A 253 -8.57 -55.53 -26.12
N ILE A 254 -9.42 -55.86 -25.15
CA ILE A 254 -9.01 -56.30 -23.82
C ILE A 254 -8.61 -57.78 -23.84
N GLU A 255 -9.29 -58.62 -24.63
CA GLU A 255 -8.96 -60.04 -24.79
C GLU A 255 -7.57 -60.31 -25.40
N ILE A 256 -7.03 -59.37 -26.19
CA ILE A 256 -5.71 -59.51 -26.82
C ILE A 256 -4.57 -59.08 -25.87
N LEU A 257 -4.89 -58.31 -24.82
CA LEU A 257 -3.94 -57.78 -23.84
C LEU A 257 -3.87 -58.58 -22.53
N GLN A 258 -4.74 -59.58 -22.35
CA GLN A 258 -4.71 -60.55 -21.25
C GLN A 258 -3.98 -61.82 -21.68
#